data_AF-A0A6I3WUV4-F1
#
_entry.id   AF-A0A6I3WUV4-F1
#
_cell.length_a   1.000
_cell.length_b   1.000
_cell.length_c   1.000
_cell.angle_alpha   90.00
_cell.angle_beta   90.00
_cell.angle_gamma   90.00
#
_symmetry.space_group_name_H-M   'P 1'
#
loop_
_entity.id
_entity.type
_entity.pdbx_description
1 polymer ?
#
loop_
_entity_poly.entity_id
_entity_poly.type
_entity_poly.pdbx_seq_one_letter_code
_entity_poly.pdbx_strand_id
1 'polypeptide(L)'
;MNALLAINWEPQIRGILIIIMAGTVLCGSTFLILGTNLGARLGFLLSLAGLAGWMMMMALMWWSFGIGLKGTEPSWKQVPNESILLDPAAINSAGIVKAPVDVAADAAYTDQAAAIEKSLGENGWHKLAEADASFGQAAASGGVIIESDGTLKAGQYKVVNVFDKGGERYPKIGESIDFLAFKHKPHWIVVEVAPLLPQRAEPGRAPARAEIDVTQPHRYVYMIRDLGNKRVPAALIAFGSSIVFFACVYLLHIRDKRVVTNRAAGLAVPAQG
;
A
#
# COMPACT_ATOMS: atom_id res chain seq x y z
N MET A 1 28.07 37.96 -34.92
CA MET A 1 28.83 37.10 -33.99
C MET A 1 27.91 36.70 -32.84
N ASN A 2 27.01 35.75 -33.08
CA ASN A 2 26.09 35.21 -32.07
C ASN A 2 26.27 33.70 -32.01
N ALA A 3 27.31 33.25 -31.31
CA ALA A 3 27.39 31.87 -30.85
C ALA A 3 26.54 31.74 -29.57
N LEU A 4 25.22 31.82 -29.72
CA LEU A 4 24.34 31.20 -28.75
C LEU A 4 24.47 29.70 -29.01
N LEU A 5 25.30 29.06 -28.20
CA LEU A 5 25.34 27.60 -28.06
C LEU A 5 23.89 27.12 -27.92
N ALA A 6 23.34 26.58 -29.00
CA ALA A 6 22.09 25.88 -28.98
C ALA A 6 22.29 24.67 -28.08
N ILE A 7 21.91 24.80 -26.80
CA ILE A 7 21.66 23.66 -25.94
C ILE A 7 20.38 23.05 -26.50
N ASN A 8 20.54 22.24 -27.54
CA ASN A 8 19.46 21.48 -28.12
C ASN A 8 19.06 20.45 -27.07
N TRP A 9 17.80 20.51 -26.62
CA TRP A 9 17.30 19.57 -25.62
C TRP A 9 17.11 18.21 -26.27
N GLU A 10 18.14 17.35 -26.15
CA GLU A 10 18.14 15.99 -26.66
C GLU A 10 17.96 15.00 -25.50
N PRO A 11 16.71 14.65 -25.12
CA PRO A 11 16.44 13.81 -23.96
C PRO A 11 17.05 12.40 -24.10
N GLN A 12 17.24 11.91 -25.33
CA GLN A 12 17.85 10.60 -25.59
C GLN A 12 19.35 10.59 -25.22
N ILE A 13 20.11 11.58 -25.69
CA ILE A 13 21.55 11.68 -25.40
C ILE A 13 21.77 11.90 -23.90
N ARG A 14 20.98 12.78 -23.29
CA ARG A 14 21.03 13.03 -21.85
C ARG A 14 20.71 11.77 -21.04
N GLY A 15 19.71 11.00 -21.43
CA GLY A 15 19.34 9.75 -20.76
C GLY A 15 20.47 8.72 -20.78
N ILE A 16 21.10 8.51 -21.94
CA ILE A 16 22.24 7.58 -22.09
C ILE A 16 23.42 8.05 -21.24
N LEU A 17 23.76 9.34 -21.29
CA LEU A 17 24.84 9.91 -20.49
C LEU A 17 24.61 9.74 -18.98
N ILE A 18 23.38 9.92 -18.51
CA ILE A 18 23.04 9.71 -17.10
C ILE A 18 23.24 8.26 -16.69
N ILE A 19 22.84 7.29 -17.51
CA ILE A 19 23.01 5.86 -17.21
C ILE A 19 24.49 5.48 -17.17
N ILE A 20 25.27 5.94 -18.16
CA ILE A 20 26.72 5.69 -18.22
C ILE A 20 27.41 6.33 -17.00
N MET A 21 27.06 7.58 -16.67
CA MET A 21 27.63 8.28 -15.53
C MET A 21 27.24 7.61 -14.22
N ALA A 22 25.98 7.22 -14.03
CA ALA A 22 25.53 6.50 -12.84
C ALA A 22 26.26 5.17 -12.66
N GLY A 23 26.37 4.36 -13.72
CA GLY A 23 27.09 3.08 -13.67
C GLY A 23 28.58 3.25 -13.39
N THR A 24 29.22 4.22 -14.06
CA THR A 24 30.66 4.47 -13.94
C THR A 24 31.02 5.10 -12.60
N VAL A 25 30.26 6.07 -12.12
CA VAL A 25 30.56 6.78 -10.86
C VAL A 25 30.19 5.93 -9.64
N LEU A 26 29.05 5.23 -9.65
CA LEU A 26 28.60 4.49 -8.48
C LEU A 26 29.38 3.18 -8.29
N CYS A 27 29.42 2.32 -9.31
CA CYS A 27 30.00 0.98 -9.22
C CYS A 27 31.35 0.88 -9.95
N GLY A 28 31.50 1.58 -11.07
CA GLY A 28 32.72 1.55 -11.87
C GLY A 28 33.92 2.17 -11.16
N SER A 29 33.73 3.27 -10.43
CA SER A 29 34.82 4.00 -9.76
C SER A 29 35.46 3.16 -8.66
N THR A 30 34.64 2.53 -7.82
CA THR A 30 35.08 1.62 -6.76
C THR A 30 35.79 0.40 -7.36
N PHE A 31 35.25 -0.17 -8.45
CA PHE A 31 35.93 -1.25 -9.17
C PHE A 31 37.28 -0.81 -9.76
N LEU A 32 37.38 0.35 -10.41
CA LEU A 32 38.63 0.81 -11.03
C LEU A 32 39.72 1.03 -9.98
N ILE A 33 39.39 1.65 -8.85
CA ILE A 33 40.33 1.89 -7.75
C ILE A 33 40.80 0.56 -7.14
N LEU A 34 39.89 -0.39 -6.89
CA LEU A 34 40.25 -1.67 -6.28
C LEU A 34 40.94 -2.60 -7.27
N GLY A 35 40.53 -2.56 -8.54
CA GLY A 35 41.04 -3.40 -9.62
C GLY A 35 42.48 -3.08 -9.97
N THR A 36 42.88 -1.80 -9.96
CA THR A 36 44.27 -1.39 -10.18
C THR A 36 45.18 -1.71 -9.00
N ASN A 37 44.66 -1.69 -7.77
CA ASN A 37 45.46 -1.95 -6.56
C ASN A 37 45.56 -3.44 -6.19
N LEU A 38 44.48 -4.21 -6.36
CA LEU A 38 44.34 -5.58 -5.84
C LEU A 38 44.23 -6.63 -6.95
N GLY A 39 44.20 -6.20 -8.21
CA GLY A 39 43.96 -7.03 -9.39
C GLY A 39 42.47 -7.15 -9.73
N ALA A 40 42.17 -7.27 -11.03
CA ALA A 40 40.79 -7.19 -11.56
C ALA A 40 39.80 -8.18 -10.92
N ARG A 41 40.22 -9.44 -10.68
CA ARG A 41 39.33 -10.47 -10.10
C ARG A 41 38.95 -10.17 -8.65
N LEU A 42 39.93 -9.75 -7.85
CA LEU A 42 39.71 -9.43 -6.44
C LEU A 42 38.97 -8.09 -6.31
N GLY A 43 39.38 -7.09 -7.08
CA GLY A 43 38.72 -5.79 -7.13
C GLY A 43 37.23 -5.91 -7.48
N PHE A 44 36.88 -6.77 -8.44
CA PHE A 44 35.48 -7.04 -8.80
C PHE A 44 34.67 -7.64 -7.65
N LEU A 45 35.23 -8.65 -6.94
CA LEU A 45 34.54 -9.28 -5.82
C LEU A 45 34.29 -8.29 -4.67
N LEU A 46 35.26 -7.43 -4.35
CA LEU A 46 35.10 -6.40 -3.33
C LEU A 46 34.08 -5.33 -3.76
N SER A 47 34.14 -4.85 -5.01
CA SER A 47 33.19 -3.83 -5.49
C SER A 47 31.77 -4.38 -5.54
N LEU A 48 31.58 -5.63 -5.95
CA LEU A 48 30.28 -6.30 -5.95
C LEU A 48 29.76 -6.51 -4.52
N ALA A 49 30.61 -6.91 -3.58
CA ALA A 49 30.26 -7.00 -2.17
C ALA A 49 29.85 -5.62 -1.62
N GLY A 50 30.59 -4.56 -1.94
CA GLY A 50 30.26 -3.19 -1.53
C GLY A 50 28.90 -2.74 -2.06
N LEU A 51 28.63 -2.98 -3.35
CA LEU A 51 27.34 -2.66 -3.97
C LEU A 51 26.19 -3.45 -3.35
N ALA A 52 26.36 -4.76 -3.17
CA ALA A 52 25.35 -5.62 -2.56
C ALA A 52 25.07 -5.24 -1.11
N GLY A 53 26.10 -4.89 -0.34
CA GLY A 53 25.96 -4.39 1.03
C GLY A 53 25.24 -3.05 1.10
N TRP A 54 25.55 -2.12 0.19
CA TRP A 54 24.83 -0.85 0.08
C TRP A 54 23.36 -1.04 -0.29
N MET A 55 23.07 -1.89 -1.30
CA MET A 55 21.70 -2.22 -1.70
C MET A 55 20.92 -2.90 -0.55
N MET A 56 21.57 -3.80 0.19
CA MET A 56 20.99 -4.41 1.39
C MET A 56 20.59 -3.36 2.42
N MET A 57 21.48 -2.42 2.76
CA MET A 57 21.18 -1.36 3.73
C MET A 57 20.04 -0.45 3.27
N MET A 58 20.03 -0.03 2.01
CA MET A 58 18.93 0.77 1.45
C MET A 58 17.61 0.01 1.47
N ALA A 59 17.62 -1.26 1.07
CA ALA A 59 16.42 -2.07 1.05
C ALA A 59 15.88 -2.36 2.47
N LEU A 60 16.75 -2.51 3.47
CA LEU A 60 16.33 -2.60 4.88
C LEU A 60 15.67 -1.29 5.35
N MET A 61 16.21 -0.14 4.97
CA MET A 61 15.60 1.17 5.27
C MET A 61 14.24 1.32 4.57
N TRP A 62 14.17 0.99 3.27
CA TRP A 62 12.93 1.01 2.49
C TRP A 62 11.88 0.07 3.05
N TRP A 63 12.29 -1.13 3.50
CA TRP A 63 11.39 -2.10 4.10
C TRP A 63 10.86 -1.62 5.46
N SER A 64 11.72 -1.08 6.32
CA SER A 64 11.35 -0.57 7.64
C SER A 64 10.35 0.58 7.54
N PHE A 65 10.66 1.60 6.74
CA PHE A 65 9.84 2.80 6.61
C PHE A 65 8.74 2.69 5.55
N GLY A 66 8.76 1.68 4.69
CA GLY A 66 7.82 1.54 3.58
C GLY A 66 7.94 2.67 2.56
N ILE A 67 9.18 3.12 2.29
CA ILE A 67 9.54 4.16 1.31
C ILE A 67 10.36 3.54 0.16
N GLY A 68 10.58 4.28 -0.93
CA GLY A 68 11.32 3.78 -2.11
C GLY A 68 10.42 3.05 -3.09
N LEU A 69 10.85 1.87 -3.55
CA LEU A 69 10.03 1.02 -4.42
C LEU A 69 8.89 0.37 -3.60
N LYS A 70 7.72 1.01 -3.65
CA LYS A 70 6.53 0.59 -2.92
C LYS A 70 5.67 -0.33 -3.77
N GLY A 71 5.08 -1.34 -3.11
CA GLY A 71 3.97 -2.10 -3.67
C GLY A 71 2.65 -1.33 -3.62
N THR A 72 1.54 -2.03 -3.86
CA THR A 72 0.20 -1.45 -3.75
C THR A 72 -0.08 -1.00 -2.32
N GLU A 73 -0.66 0.19 -2.20
CA GLU A 73 -1.05 0.75 -0.92
C GLU A 73 -2.41 0.18 -0.46
N PRO A 74 -2.65 0.11 0.86
CA PRO A 74 -3.94 -0.35 1.38
C PRO A 74 -5.08 0.51 0.85
N SER A 75 -6.11 -0.11 0.28
CA SER A 75 -7.28 0.59 -0.24
C SER A 75 -8.55 -0.19 0.05
N TRP A 76 -9.67 0.51 0.14
CA TRP A 76 -10.96 -0.16 0.21
C TRP A 76 -11.38 -0.61 -1.19
N LYS A 77 -11.80 -1.86 -1.32
CA LYS A 77 -12.26 -2.47 -2.56
C LYS A 77 -13.72 -2.89 -2.43
N GLN A 78 -14.45 -2.78 -3.53
CA GLN A 78 -15.80 -3.31 -3.64
C GLN A 78 -15.78 -4.83 -3.44
N VAL A 79 -16.75 -5.35 -2.70
CA VAL A 79 -16.98 -6.79 -2.66
C VAL A 79 -17.63 -7.21 -3.99
N PRO A 80 -17.06 -8.19 -4.72
CA PRO A 80 -17.61 -8.62 -6.00
C PRO A 80 -19.07 -9.06 -5.84
N ASN A 81 -19.94 -8.58 -6.74
CA ASN A 81 -21.38 -8.89 -6.85
C ASN A 81 -22.32 -8.33 -5.75
N GLU A 82 -21.82 -7.63 -4.73
CA GLU A 82 -22.62 -7.18 -3.57
C GLU A 82 -22.25 -5.75 -3.12
N SER A 83 -21.72 -4.93 -4.02
CA SER A 83 -21.11 -3.65 -3.67
C SER A 83 -22.11 -2.59 -3.21
N ILE A 84 -23.35 -2.61 -3.71
CA ILE A 84 -24.42 -1.67 -3.34
C ILE A 84 -25.68 -2.46 -3.01
N LEU A 85 -26.10 -2.40 -1.76
CA LEU A 85 -27.27 -3.11 -1.26
C LEU A 85 -28.37 -2.09 -0.98
N LEU A 86 -29.51 -2.26 -1.64
CA LEU A 86 -30.66 -1.36 -1.51
C LEU A 86 -31.72 -1.93 -0.56
N ASP A 87 -31.78 -3.26 -0.44
CA ASP A 87 -32.84 -3.96 0.29
C ASP A 87 -32.31 -4.71 1.53
N PRO A 88 -33.11 -4.82 2.61
CA PRO A 88 -32.77 -5.67 3.76
C PRO A 88 -32.51 -7.13 3.36
N ALA A 89 -33.19 -7.63 2.33
CA ALA A 89 -32.96 -8.97 1.79
C ALA A 89 -31.57 -9.10 1.13
N ALA A 90 -31.08 -8.04 0.47
CA ALA A 90 -29.76 -8.03 -0.15
C ALA A 90 -28.63 -8.05 0.90
N ILE A 91 -28.87 -7.46 2.08
CA ILE A 91 -27.96 -7.53 3.24
C ILE A 91 -27.88 -8.95 3.82
N ASN A 92 -29.02 -9.66 3.86
CA ASN A 92 -29.06 -11.05 4.30
C ASN A 92 -28.35 -11.98 3.30
N SER A 93 -28.56 -11.79 1.99
CA SER A 93 -27.89 -12.59 0.96
C SER A 93 -26.38 -12.35 0.91
N ALA A 94 -25.94 -11.13 1.23
CA ALA A 94 -24.53 -10.76 1.30
C ALA A 94 -23.78 -11.33 2.52
N GLY A 95 -24.47 -12.07 3.39
CA GLY A 95 -23.87 -12.70 4.58
C GLY A 95 -23.37 -11.70 5.63
N ILE A 96 -23.76 -10.43 5.52
CA ILE A 96 -23.41 -9.34 6.45
C ILE A 96 -24.06 -9.60 7.82
N VAL A 97 -25.25 -10.21 7.80
CA VAL A 97 -26.11 -10.49 8.95
C VAL A 97 -26.49 -11.97 8.92
N LYS A 98 -26.39 -12.67 10.06
CA LYS A 98 -26.69 -14.12 10.19
C LYS A 98 -28.17 -14.43 10.45
N ALA A 99 -28.92 -13.48 10.97
CA ALA A 99 -30.36 -13.59 11.21
C ALA A 99 -31.11 -12.65 10.26
N PRO A 100 -32.26 -13.04 9.70
CA PRO A 100 -33.02 -12.16 8.83
C PRO A 100 -33.35 -10.84 9.54
N VAL A 101 -33.08 -9.71 8.91
CA VAL A 101 -33.61 -8.42 9.37
C VAL A 101 -35.14 -8.48 9.29
N ASP A 102 -35.81 -8.53 10.44
CA ASP A 102 -37.26 -8.66 10.55
C ASP A 102 -37.89 -7.28 10.34
N VAL A 103 -38.27 -6.97 9.09
CA VAL A 103 -38.90 -5.69 8.73
C VAL A 103 -40.15 -5.94 7.92
N ALA A 104 -41.25 -5.26 8.28
CA ALA A 104 -42.47 -5.27 7.49
C ALA A 104 -42.19 -4.67 6.10
N ALA A 105 -42.70 -5.30 5.05
CA ALA A 105 -42.41 -4.94 3.66
C ALA A 105 -42.91 -3.52 3.27
N ASP A 106 -43.72 -2.90 4.11
CA ASP A 106 -44.35 -1.58 3.96
C ASP A 106 -43.84 -0.53 4.97
N ALA A 107 -42.84 -0.87 5.80
CA ALA A 107 -42.26 0.07 6.76
C ALA A 107 -41.55 1.24 6.06
N ALA A 108 -41.58 2.42 6.68
CA ALA A 108 -40.86 3.59 6.17
C ALA A 108 -39.36 3.27 6.04
N TYR A 109 -38.69 3.83 5.01
CA TYR A 109 -37.27 3.55 4.77
C TYR A 109 -36.36 3.92 5.94
N THR A 110 -36.78 4.90 6.77
CA THR A 110 -36.10 5.25 8.04
C THR A 110 -36.20 4.15 9.09
N ASP A 111 -37.33 3.44 9.16
CA ASP A 111 -37.56 2.34 10.10
C ASP A 111 -36.81 1.09 9.64
N GLN A 112 -36.72 0.86 8.33
CA GLN A 112 -35.88 -0.17 7.74
C GLN A 112 -34.39 0.08 8.07
N ALA A 113 -33.92 1.33 7.94
CA ALA A 113 -32.55 1.70 8.27
C ALA A 113 -32.23 1.47 9.77
N ALA A 114 -33.16 1.82 10.67
CA ALA A 114 -33.02 1.57 12.10
C ALA A 114 -32.98 0.06 12.44
N ALA A 115 -33.79 -0.74 11.77
CA ALA A 115 -33.78 -2.20 11.93
C ALA A 115 -32.47 -2.83 11.44
N ILE A 116 -31.93 -2.35 10.32
CA ILE A 116 -30.63 -2.77 9.79
C ILE A 116 -29.52 -2.38 10.75
N GLU A 117 -29.51 -1.15 11.28
CA GLU A 117 -28.52 -0.69 12.27
C GLU A 117 -28.51 -1.59 13.52
N LYS A 118 -29.69 -1.91 14.05
CA LYS A 118 -29.82 -2.83 15.20
C LYS A 118 -29.28 -4.22 14.88
N SER A 119 -29.66 -4.76 13.72
CA SER A 119 -29.23 -6.09 13.28
C SER A 119 -27.72 -6.16 13.03
N LEU A 120 -27.11 -5.12 12.47
CA LEU A 120 -25.66 -5.00 12.33
C LEU A 120 -24.97 -5.04 13.70
N GLY A 121 -25.48 -4.28 14.67
CA GLY A 121 -24.97 -4.30 16.05
C GLY A 121 -25.00 -5.70 16.68
N GLU A 122 -26.11 -6.42 16.54
CA GLU A 122 -26.26 -7.81 17.04
C GLU A 122 -25.30 -8.80 16.34
N ASN A 123 -24.90 -8.52 15.10
CA ASN A 123 -23.98 -9.34 14.32
C ASN A 123 -22.50 -8.97 14.49
N GLY A 124 -22.18 -8.17 15.51
CA GLY A 124 -20.82 -7.81 15.89
C GLY A 124 -20.19 -6.75 14.97
N TRP A 125 -21.01 -5.89 14.36
CA TRP A 125 -20.54 -4.69 13.68
C TRP A 125 -20.46 -3.52 14.66
N HIS A 126 -19.39 -2.74 14.55
CA HIS A 126 -19.16 -1.56 15.39
C HIS A 126 -19.42 -0.29 14.59
N LYS A 127 -20.30 0.58 15.11
CA LYS A 127 -20.55 1.89 14.51
C LYS A 127 -19.38 2.82 14.78
N LEU A 128 -18.79 3.37 13.72
CA LEU A 128 -17.73 4.37 13.81
C LEU A 128 -18.34 5.75 14.11
N ALA A 129 -17.68 6.51 14.97
CA ALA A 129 -18.05 7.89 15.22
C ALA A 129 -17.65 8.77 14.03
N GLU A 130 -18.47 9.77 13.69
CA GLU A 130 -18.19 10.70 12.58
C GLU A 130 -16.87 11.48 12.77
N ALA A 131 -16.44 11.65 14.02
CA ALA A 131 -15.18 12.30 14.37
C ALA A 131 -13.93 11.41 14.16
N ASP A 132 -14.11 10.11 13.93
CA ASP A 132 -12.98 9.20 13.72
C ASP A 132 -12.44 9.32 12.28
N ALA A 133 -11.11 9.29 12.13
CA ALA A 133 -10.46 9.40 10.82
C ALA A 133 -10.84 8.22 9.90
N SER A 134 -11.11 7.05 10.49
CA SER A 134 -11.57 5.84 9.79
C SER A 134 -12.91 6.07 9.08
N PHE A 135 -13.84 6.83 9.71
CA PHE A 135 -15.14 7.19 9.15
C PHE A 135 -14.96 7.99 7.86
N GLY A 136 -14.14 9.04 7.88
CA GLY A 136 -13.91 9.89 6.72
C GLY A 136 -13.27 9.14 5.54
N GLN A 137 -12.32 8.24 5.81
CA GLN A 137 -11.68 7.42 4.77
C GLN A 137 -12.66 6.43 4.12
N ALA A 138 -13.50 5.79 4.93
CA ALA A 138 -14.51 4.86 4.47
C ALA A 138 -15.60 5.57 3.67
N ALA A 139 -16.12 6.69 4.20
CA ALA A 139 -17.12 7.53 3.57
C ALA A 139 -16.67 8.00 2.17
N ALA A 140 -15.44 8.51 2.06
CA ALA A 140 -14.88 8.95 0.78
C ALA A 140 -14.76 7.79 -0.23
N SER A 141 -14.29 6.63 0.23
CA SER A 141 -14.12 5.46 -0.64
C SER A 141 -15.47 4.89 -1.09
N GLY A 142 -16.47 4.86 -0.21
CA GLY A 142 -17.84 4.45 -0.53
C GLY A 142 -18.52 5.40 -1.50
N GLY A 143 -18.29 6.71 -1.36
CA GLY A 143 -18.78 7.72 -2.31
C GLY A 143 -18.28 7.51 -3.73
N VAL A 144 -16.99 7.20 -3.91
CA VAL A 144 -16.41 6.88 -5.22
C VAL A 144 -17.10 5.67 -5.87
N ILE A 145 -17.45 4.66 -5.06
CA ILE A 145 -18.14 3.46 -5.54
C ILE A 145 -19.54 3.80 -6.05
N ILE A 146 -20.32 4.53 -5.26
CA ILE A 146 -21.68 4.96 -5.62
C ILE A 146 -21.67 5.82 -6.89
N GLU A 147 -20.72 6.75 -6.99
CA GLU A 147 -20.58 7.62 -8.15
C GLU A 147 -20.18 6.85 -9.41
N SER A 148 -19.31 5.83 -9.26
CA SER A 148 -18.90 4.98 -10.39
C SER A 148 -20.01 4.09 -10.94
N ASP A 149 -20.95 3.70 -10.09
CA ASP A 149 -22.14 2.93 -10.46
C ASP A 149 -23.21 3.80 -11.15
N GLY A 150 -23.08 5.13 -11.05
CA GLY A 150 -23.94 6.10 -11.72
C GLY A 150 -25.33 6.27 -11.09
N THR A 151 -25.58 5.62 -9.95
CA THR A 151 -26.91 5.58 -9.33
C THR A 151 -27.21 6.81 -8.46
N LEU A 152 -26.19 7.51 -7.95
CA LEU A 152 -26.28 8.85 -7.32
C LEU A 152 -25.02 9.66 -7.71
N LYS A 153 -25.18 10.96 -7.96
CA LYS A 153 -24.06 11.87 -8.25
C LYS A 153 -23.55 12.57 -7.00
N ALA A 154 -22.31 13.07 -7.04
CA ALA A 154 -21.75 13.91 -6.00
C ALA A 154 -22.72 15.05 -5.61
N GLY A 155 -23.02 15.17 -4.32
CA GLY A 155 -23.96 16.17 -3.78
C GLY A 155 -25.44 15.74 -3.74
N GLN A 156 -25.79 14.57 -4.26
CA GLN A 156 -27.15 14.00 -4.18
C GLN A 156 -27.30 13.01 -3.02
N TYR A 157 -26.26 12.81 -2.23
CA TYR A 157 -26.25 11.84 -1.15
C TYR A 157 -25.45 12.34 0.05
N LYS A 158 -25.79 11.82 1.23
CA LYS A 158 -25.05 12.06 2.47
C LYS A 158 -24.73 10.73 3.12
N VAL A 159 -23.47 10.56 3.53
CA VAL A 159 -23.06 9.42 4.35
C VAL A 159 -23.62 9.62 5.76
N VAL A 160 -24.43 8.66 6.24
CA VAL A 160 -25.10 8.75 7.54
C VAL A 160 -24.28 8.00 8.59
N ASN A 161 -23.98 6.73 8.34
CA ASN A 161 -23.28 5.86 9.28
C ASN A 161 -22.21 5.04 8.56
N VAL A 162 -21.21 4.60 9.32
CA VAL A 162 -20.21 3.64 8.85
C VAL A 162 -20.07 2.56 9.91
N PHE A 163 -20.16 1.30 9.49
CA PHE A 163 -20.06 0.13 10.36
C PHE A 163 -18.81 -0.68 10.00
N ASP A 164 -18.01 -0.98 11.01
CA ASP A 164 -16.73 -1.69 10.90
C ASP A 164 -16.83 -3.11 11.50
N LYS A 165 -16.24 -4.10 10.84
CA LYS A 165 -16.04 -5.44 11.39
C LYS A 165 -14.70 -6.04 10.98
N GLY A 166 -13.98 -6.57 11.97
CA GLY A 166 -12.74 -7.33 11.76
C GLY A 166 -11.49 -6.47 11.86
N GLY A 167 -10.50 -6.70 10.99
CA GLY A 167 -9.25 -5.94 10.97
C GLY A 167 -8.24 -6.27 12.08
N GLU A 168 -8.51 -7.26 12.92
CA GLU A 168 -7.58 -7.72 13.94
C GLU A 168 -6.30 -8.30 13.33
N ARG A 169 -5.15 -7.86 13.83
CA ARG A 169 -3.83 -8.39 13.48
C ARG A 169 -3.32 -9.34 14.55
N TYR A 170 -2.58 -10.38 14.15
CA TYR A 170 -2.01 -11.39 15.04
C TYR A 170 -0.72 -11.98 14.45
N PRO A 171 0.19 -12.55 15.26
CA PRO A 171 0.21 -12.57 16.72
C PRO A 171 0.55 -11.19 17.32
N LYS A 172 -0.19 -10.78 18.35
CA LYS A 172 0.14 -9.60 19.16
C LYS A 172 1.00 -10.03 20.34
N ILE A 173 2.07 -9.29 20.63
CA ILE A 173 2.86 -9.49 21.85
C ILE A 173 2.39 -8.44 22.86
N GLY A 174 1.54 -8.84 23.80
CA GLY A 174 0.84 -7.92 24.69
C GLY A 174 -0.25 -7.10 23.99
N GLU A 175 -0.66 -5.98 24.58
CA GLU A 175 -1.73 -5.11 24.03
C GLU A 175 -1.23 -4.06 23.03
N SER A 176 0.06 -3.72 23.02
CA SER A 176 0.61 -2.56 22.30
C SER A 176 1.67 -2.86 21.24
N ILE A 177 2.29 -4.04 21.24
CA ILE A 177 3.38 -4.36 20.30
C ILE A 177 2.81 -5.11 19.09
N ASP A 178 2.41 -4.33 18.08
CA ASP A 178 1.82 -4.81 16.83
C ASP A 178 2.86 -5.05 15.71
N PHE A 179 4.16 -4.82 15.97
CA PHE A 179 5.22 -4.93 14.97
C PHE A 179 5.45 -6.36 14.44
N LEU A 180 5.10 -7.39 15.23
CA LEU A 180 5.19 -8.81 14.86
C LEU A 180 3.86 -9.39 14.37
N ALA A 181 2.83 -8.57 14.17
CA ALA A 181 1.52 -9.03 13.74
C ALA A 181 1.46 -9.21 12.21
N PHE A 182 2.00 -10.32 11.72
CA PHE A 182 2.10 -10.61 10.27
C PHE A 182 0.82 -11.16 9.64
N LYS A 183 -0.11 -11.69 10.44
CA LYS A 183 -1.40 -12.19 9.98
C LYS A 183 -2.50 -11.20 10.35
N HIS A 184 -3.54 -11.16 9.54
CA HIS A 184 -4.69 -10.29 9.75
C HIS A 184 -5.96 -11.07 9.44
N LYS A 185 -7.04 -10.75 10.17
CA LYS A 185 -8.39 -11.13 9.74
C LYS A 185 -8.86 -10.13 8.67
N PRO A 186 -9.71 -10.56 7.71
CA PRO A 186 -10.28 -9.64 6.74
C PRO A 186 -11.03 -8.51 7.47
N HIS A 187 -10.89 -7.30 6.96
CA HIS A 187 -11.48 -6.09 7.50
C HIS A 187 -12.57 -5.62 6.56
N TRP A 188 -13.79 -5.59 7.06
CA TRP A 188 -14.98 -5.27 6.29
C TRP A 188 -15.57 -3.98 6.81
N ILE A 189 -16.17 -3.22 5.90
CA ILE A 189 -16.83 -1.98 6.24
C ILE A 189 -18.12 -1.86 5.42
N VAL A 190 -19.16 -1.34 6.07
CA VAL A 190 -20.44 -1.02 5.44
C VAL A 190 -20.66 0.48 5.60
N VAL A 191 -20.75 1.18 4.48
CA VAL A 191 -21.03 2.63 4.45
C VAL A 191 -22.49 2.82 4.13
N GLU A 192 -23.24 3.43 5.04
CA GLU A 192 -24.65 3.77 4.84
C GLU A 192 -24.76 5.17 4.23
N VAL A 193 -25.47 5.24 3.10
CA VAL A 193 -25.66 6.46 2.34
C VAL A 193 -27.15 6.70 2.13
N ALA A 194 -27.60 7.89 2.51
CA ALA A 194 -28.97 8.33 2.29
C ALA A 194 -29.03 9.38 1.16
N PRO A 195 -30.01 9.28 0.25
CA PRO A 195 -30.21 10.28 -0.79
C PRO A 195 -30.66 11.62 -0.20
N LEU A 196 -30.30 12.71 -0.87
CA LEU A 196 -30.67 14.07 -0.49
C LEU A 196 -31.76 14.61 -1.41
N LEU A 197 -32.65 15.43 -0.86
CA LEU A 197 -33.65 16.14 -1.66
C LEU A 197 -32.95 17.10 -2.64
N PRO A 198 -33.40 17.19 -3.91
CA PRO A 198 -32.79 18.07 -4.89
C PRO A 198 -33.02 19.54 -4.51
N GLN A 199 -31.95 20.23 -4.16
CA GLN A 199 -32.00 21.63 -3.77
C GLN A 199 -31.82 22.54 -4.97
N ARG A 200 -32.71 23.54 -5.11
CA ARG A 200 -32.55 24.58 -6.13
C ARG A 200 -31.53 25.60 -5.62
N ALA A 201 -30.45 25.77 -6.38
CA ALA A 201 -29.49 26.84 -6.14
C ALA A 201 -30.05 28.15 -6.72
N GLU A 202 -30.55 29.04 -5.87
CA GLU A 202 -30.89 30.40 -6.26
C GLU A 202 -29.63 31.29 -6.24
N PRO A 203 -29.29 32.00 -7.32
CA PRO A 203 -28.11 32.86 -7.36
C PRO A 203 -28.18 33.93 -6.25
N GLY A 204 -27.14 33.99 -5.40
CA GLY A 204 -27.00 35.02 -4.36
C GLY A 204 -27.57 34.68 -2.98
N ARG A 205 -28.21 33.52 -2.80
CA ARG A 205 -28.60 33.00 -1.47
C ARG A 205 -27.65 31.88 -1.04
N ALA A 206 -27.38 31.80 0.27
CA ALA A 206 -26.67 30.65 0.81
C ALA A 206 -27.44 29.36 0.48
N PRO A 207 -26.77 28.28 0.06
CA PRO A 207 -27.42 26.99 -0.19
C PRO A 207 -28.25 26.58 1.02
N ALA A 208 -29.45 26.04 0.78
CA ALA A 208 -30.25 25.49 1.85
C ALA A 208 -29.49 24.33 2.54
N ARG A 209 -29.81 24.06 3.80
CA ARG A 209 -29.18 22.93 4.51
C ARG A 209 -29.65 21.63 3.86
N ALA A 210 -28.72 20.75 3.48
CA ALA A 210 -29.04 19.45 2.90
C ALA A 210 -29.96 18.63 3.82
N GLU A 211 -31.10 18.18 3.30
CA GLU A 211 -32.10 17.38 4.00
C GLU A 211 -32.23 16.01 3.32
N ILE A 212 -32.33 14.96 4.14
CA ILE A 212 -32.39 13.57 3.67
C ILE A 212 -33.76 13.29 3.07
N ASP A 213 -33.78 12.66 1.90
CA ASP A 213 -35.01 12.22 1.26
C ASP A 213 -35.50 10.91 1.88
N VAL A 214 -36.53 11.01 2.73
CA VAL A 214 -37.16 9.86 3.40
C VAL A 214 -38.02 9.01 2.46
N THR A 215 -38.22 9.42 1.21
CA THR A 215 -39.05 8.70 0.22
C THR A 215 -38.27 7.68 -0.59
N GLN A 216 -36.95 7.64 -0.45
CA GLN A 216 -36.06 6.74 -1.17
C GLN A 216 -35.31 5.80 -0.19
N PRO A 217 -34.95 4.58 -0.62
CA PRO A 217 -34.23 3.64 0.22
C PRO A 217 -32.81 4.12 0.50
N HIS A 218 -32.35 3.84 1.73
CA HIS A 218 -30.95 3.97 2.11
C HIS A 218 -30.13 2.92 1.34
N ARG A 219 -28.88 3.26 1.04
CA ARG A 219 -27.97 2.40 0.28
C ARG A 219 -26.78 2.02 1.13
N TYR A 220 -26.42 0.75 1.09
CA TYR A 220 -25.32 0.21 1.87
C TYR A 220 -24.20 -0.23 0.94
N VAL A 221 -23.05 0.43 1.06
CA VAL A 221 -21.86 0.09 0.27
C VAL A 221 -21.02 -0.88 1.07
N TYR A 222 -20.93 -2.12 0.58
CA TYR A 222 -20.16 -3.17 1.23
C TYR A 222 -18.75 -3.26 0.63
N MET A 223 -17.75 -3.11 1.49
CA MET A 223 -16.36 -2.99 1.08
C MET A 223 -15.45 -3.87 1.95
N ILE A 224 -14.40 -4.40 1.32
CA ILE A 224 -13.32 -5.11 1.99
C ILE A 224 -12.04 -4.30 1.92
N ARG A 225 -11.26 -4.27 3.01
CA ARG A 225 -9.94 -3.64 3.03
C ARG A 225 -8.95 -4.55 2.33
N ASP A 226 -8.45 -4.12 1.17
CA ASP A 226 -7.24 -4.67 0.60
C ASP A 226 -6.05 -4.02 1.31
N LEU A 227 -5.22 -4.81 1.99
CA LEU A 227 -4.02 -4.33 2.67
C LEU A 227 -2.85 -4.09 1.72
N GLY A 228 -2.97 -4.55 0.47
CA GLY A 228 -1.93 -4.42 -0.54
C GLY A 228 -0.62 -5.12 -0.14
N ASN A 229 0.45 -4.79 -0.86
CA ASN A 229 1.77 -5.38 -0.66
C ASN A 229 2.87 -4.33 -0.53
N LYS A 230 2.55 -3.17 0.07
CA LYS A 230 3.41 -1.98 0.18
C LYS A 230 4.90 -2.26 0.43
N ARG A 231 5.22 -3.20 1.33
CA ARG A 231 6.59 -3.51 1.79
C ARG A 231 7.25 -4.70 1.09
N VAL A 232 6.51 -5.48 0.29
CA VAL A 232 7.01 -6.71 -0.34
C VAL A 232 8.15 -6.45 -1.32
N PRO A 233 8.08 -5.45 -2.23
CA PRO A 233 9.17 -5.21 -3.18
C PRO A 233 10.50 -4.86 -2.48
N ALA A 234 10.45 -4.01 -1.45
CA ALA A 234 11.63 -3.66 -0.67
C ALA A 234 12.22 -4.87 0.07
N ALA A 235 11.37 -5.74 0.65
CA ALA A 235 11.81 -6.96 1.31
C ALA A 235 12.52 -7.91 0.35
N LEU A 236 11.99 -8.09 -0.88
CA LEU A 236 12.62 -8.92 -1.91
C LEU A 236 14.03 -8.42 -2.27
N ILE A 237 14.20 -7.11 -2.43
CA ILE A 237 15.52 -6.52 -2.70
C ILE A 237 16.46 -6.72 -1.51
N ALA A 238 15.96 -6.57 -0.27
CA ALA A 238 16.77 -6.76 0.93
C ALA A 238 17.30 -8.19 1.02
N PHE A 239 16.43 -9.19 0.86
CA PHE A 239 16.84 -10.60 0.89
C PHE A 239 17.74 -10.96 -0.30
N GLY A 240 17.38 -10.54 -1.51
CA GLY A 240 18.21 -10.80 -2.70
C GLY A 240 19.62 -10.21 -2.57
N SER A 241 19.72 -8.96 -2.11
CA SER A 241 21.02 -8.29 -1.91
C SER A 241 21.81 -8.89 -0.75
N SER A 242 21.13 -9.33 0.32
CA SER A 242 21.76 -10.03 1.45
C SER A 242 22.43 -11.32 1.01
N ILE A 243 21.75 -12.13 0.19
CA ILE A 243 22.30 -13.40 -0.33
C ILE A 243 23.57 -13.12 -1.15
N VAL A 244 23.53 -12.16 -2.06
CA VAL A 244 24.70 -11.79 -2.88
C VAL A 244 25.84 -11.26 -2.01
N PHE A 245 25.54 -10.41 -1.04
CA PHE A 245 26.52 -9.85 -0.11
C PHE A 245 27.23 -10.94 0.68
N PHE A 246 26.48 -11.82 1.36
CA PHE A 246 27.06 -12.89 2.17
C PHE A 246 27.79 -13.93 1.32
N ALA A 247 27.33 -14.21 0.10
CA ALA A 247 28.07 -15.06 -0.84
C ALA A 247 29.44 -14.44 -1.20
N CYS A 248 29.48 -13.14 -1.51
CA CYS A 248 30.75 -12.46 -1.82
C CYS A 248 31.70 -12.43 -0.62
N VAL A 249 31.20 -12.08 0.57
CA VAL A 249 31.99 -12.09 1.81
C VAL A 249 32.52 -13.50 2.11
N TYR A 250 31.71 -14.54 1.89
CA TYR A 250 32.15 -15.92 2.06
C TYR A 250 33.26 -16.33 1.08
N LEU A 251 33.15 -15.94 -0.19
CA LEU A 251 34.20 -16.19 -1.18
C LEU A 251 35.51 -15.46 -0.83
N LEU A 252 35.42 -14.22 -0.35
CA LEU A 252 36.57 -13.45 0.12
C LEU A 252 37.23 -14.12 1.34
N HIS A 253 36.42 -14.62 2.28
CA HIS A 253 36.91 -15.35 3.44
C HIS A 253 37.66 -16.64 3.05
N ILE A 254 37.11 -17.43 2.13
CA ILE A 254 37.78 -18.64 1.62
C ILE A 254 39.11 -18.26 0.97
N ARG A 255 39.12 -17.21 0.15
CA ARG A 255 40.33 -16.73 -0.53
C ARG A 255 41.40 -16.33 0.49
N ASP A 256 41.04 -15.56 1.52
CA ASP A 256 42.00 -15.13 2.53
C ASP A 256 42.59 -16.31 3.29
N LYS A 257 41.79 -17.32 3.64
CA LYS A 257 42.30 -18.58 4.21
C LYS A 257 43.29 -19.29 3.29
N ARG A 258 43.04 -19.35 1.98
CA ARG A 258 43.98 -19.95 1.00
C ARG A 258 45.28 -19.15 0.92
N VAL A 259 45.20 -17.82 0.93
CA VAL A 259 46.39 -16.96 0.90
C VAL A 259 47.24 -17.15 2.15
N VAL A 260 46.63 -17.23 3.33
CA VAL A 260 47.34 -17.51 4.59
C VAL A 260 48.03 -18.87 4.54
N THR A 261 47.33 -19.91 4.08
CA THR A 261 47.90 -21.27 3.96
C THR A 261 49.07 -21.31 2.98
N ASN A 262 48.93 -20.70 1.80
CA ASN A 262 49.99 -20.66 0.79
C ASN A 262 51.22 -19.87 1.25
N ARG A 263 51.01 -18.78 2.00
CA ARG A 263 52.10 -18.02 2.63
C ARG A 263 52.81 -18.84 3.69
N ALA A 264 52.07 -19.54 4.55
CA ALA A 264 52.64 -20.42 5.58
C ALA A 264 53.41 -21.61 4.97
N ALA A 265 52.98 -22.12 3.83
CA ALA A 265 53.64 -23.21 3.10
C ALA A 265 54.85 -22.77 2.25
N GLY A 266 55.22 -21.47 2.26
CA GLY A 266 56.32 -20.94 1.44
C GLY A 266 56.03 -20.92 -0.07
N LEU A 267 54.79 -21.21 -0.49
CA LEU A 267 54.34 -21.21 -1.88
C LEU A 267 53.90 -19.81 -2.36
N ALA A 268 54.30 -18.76 -1.65
CA ALA A 268 53.99 -17.38 -2.01
C ALA A 268 54.77 -17.00 -3.27
N VAL A 269 54.14 -17.16 -4.44
CA VAL A 269 54.66 -16.62 -5.70
C VAL A 269 54.66 -15.09 -5.58
N PRO A 270 55.80 -14.40 -5.81
CA PRO A 270 55.83 -12.94 -5.80
C PRO A 270 54.84 -12.41 -6.85
N ALA A 271 54.10 -11.36 -6.50
CA ALA A 271 53.18 -10.73 -7.44
C ALA A 271 53.98 -10.30 -8.68
N GLN A 272 53.74 -10.96 -9.82
CA GLN A 272 54.18 -10.43 -11.10
C GLN A 272 53.35 -9.17 -11.36
N GLY A 273 54.02 -8.03 -11.36
CA GLY A 273 53.45 -6.71 -11.61
C GLY A 273 52.91 -6.55 -13.01
#